data_AF-A0A7S6M6N9-F1
#
_entry.id   AF-A0A7S6M6N9-F1
#
_cell.length_a   1.000
_cell.length_b   1.000
_cell.length_c   1.000
_cell.angle_alpha   90.00
_cell.angle_beta   90.00
_cell.angle_gamma   90.00
#
_symmetry.space_group_name_H-M   'P 1'
#
loop_
_entity.id
_entity.type
_entity.pdbx_description
1 polymer ?
#
loop_
_entity_poly.entity_id
_entity_poly.type
_entity_poly.pdbx_seq_one_letter_code
_entity_poly.pdbx_strand_id
1 'polypeptide(L)'
;MTHEPTNTDRAAWAKEALADFTARTCGGDHPDTMDRSDLENATSDLIADLLHFAEQQGVETDCILASAVLHFEAEQREEARP
;
A
#
# COMPACT_ATOMS: atom_id res chain seq x y z
N MET A 1 -2.44 20.79 -16.77
CA MET A 1 -1.38 20.49 -15.79
C MET A 1 -1.96 19.49 -14.82
N THR A 2 -1.51 18.24 -14.87
CA THR A 2 -1.88 17.24 -13.86
C THR A 2 -1.04 17.53 -12.62
N HIS A 3 -1.69 17.84 -11.50
CA HIS A 3 -1.02 17.99 -10.22
C HIS A 3 -0.39 16.64 -9.85
N GLU A 4 0.88 16.64 -9.46
CA GLU A 4 1.57 15.42 -9.00
C GLU A 4 0.97 15.01 -7.64
N PRO A 5 0.64 13.73 -7.41
CA PRO A 5 -0.07 13.35 -6.19
C PRO A 5 0.79 13.50 -4.95
N THR A 6 0.19 14.01 -3.89
CA THR A 6 0.83 14.15 -2.58
C THR A 6 0.94 12.79 -1.86
N ASN A 7 1.79 12.69 -0.85
CA ASN A 7 1.86 11.53 0.03
C ASN A 7 0.55 11.32 0.80
N THR A 8 -0.22 12.39 1.03
CA THR A 8 -1.57 12.28 1.58
C THR A 8 -2.53 11.62 0.57
N ASP A 9 -2.47 12.00 -0.71
CA ASP A 9 -3.27 11.36 -1.76
C ASP A 9 -2.91 9.87 -1.90
N ARG A 10 -1.61 9.55 -1.92
CA ARG A 10 -1.10 8.18 -2.00
C ARG A 10 -1.54 7.33 -0.82
N ALA A 11 -1.49 7.87 0.40
CA ALA A 11 -1.98 7.20 1.59
C ALA A 11 -3.51 6.98 1.55
N ALA A 12 -4.27 7.94 1.02
CA ALA A 12 -5.72 7.80 0.86
C ALA A 12 -6.06 6.67 -0.14
N TRP A 13 -5.36 6.59 -1.28
CA TRP A 13 -5.54 5.51 -2.25
C TRP A 13 -5.18 4.15 -1.68
N ALA A 14 -4.08 4.05 -0.92
CA ALA A 14 -3.71 2.82 -0.24
C ALA A 14 -4.78 2.39 0.77
N LYS A 15 -5.39 3.34 1.49
CA LYS A 15 -6.50 3.05 2.41
C LYS A 15 -7.73 2.53 1.68
N GLU A 16 -8.09 3.10 0.53
CA GLU A 16 -9.21 2.61 -0.28
C GLU A 16 -8.97 1.16 -0.76
N ALA A 17 -7.77 0.86 -1.25
CA ALA A 17 -7.40 -0.50 -1.63
C ALA A 17 -7.46 -1.48 -0.44
N LEU A 18 -7.01 -1.04 0.74
CA LEU A 18 -7.06 -1.85 1.95
C LEU A 18 -8.51 -2.06 2.43
N ALA A 19 -9.39 -1.07 2.30
CA ALA A 19 -10.81 -1.20 2.61
C ALA A 19 -11.49 -2.24 1.70
N ASP A 20 -11.20 -2.22 0.40
CA ASP A 20 -11.73 -3.21 -0.54
C ASP A 20 -11.20 -4.62 -0.28
N PHE A 21 -9.94 -4.74 0.16
CA PHE A 21 -9.33 -6.00 0.57
C PHE A 21 -9.99 -6.57 1.83
N THR A 22 -10.03 -5.79 2.89
CA THR A 22 -10.56 -6.18 4.21
C THR A 22 -12.05 -6.49 4.17
N ALA A 23 -12.81 -5.86 3.26
CA ALA A 23 -14.19 -6.22 2.95
C ALA A 23 -14.37 -7.69 2.52
N ARG A 24 -13.32 -8.31 1.95
CA ARG A 24 -13.33 -9.70 1.45
C ARG A 24 -12.67 -10.69 2.41
N THR A 25 -11.71 -10.26 3.20
CA THR A 25 -10.81 -11.14 3.96
C THR A 25 -10.93 -11.01 5.48
N CYS A 26 -11.24 -9.82 5.99
CA CYS A 26 -11.22 -9.50 7.43
C CYS A 26 -12.63 -9.27 8.00
N GLY A 27 -13.59 -10.10 7.59
CA GLY A 27 -14.96 -10.02 8.12
C GLY A 27 -15.72 -8.73 7.78
N GLY A 28 -15.20 -7.88 6.89
CA GLY A 28 -15.82 -6.61 6.54
C GLY A 28 -15.30 -5.39 7.30
N ASP A 29 -14.31 -5.55 8.17
CA ASP A 29 -13.79 -4.45 8.98
C ASP A 29 -13.13 -3.37 8.10
N HIS A 30 -13.30 -2.10 8.48
CA HIS A 30 -12.75 -0.97 7.73
C HIS A 30 -11.44 -0.48 8.36
N PRO A 31 -10.42 -0.09 7.57
CA PRO A 31 -9.13 0.39 8.10
C PRO A 31 -9.23 1.54 9.12
N ASP A 32 -10.22 2.43 8.97
CA ASP A 32 -10.46 3.55 9.90
C ASP A 32 -10.97 3.11 11.29
N THR A 33 -11.44 1.87 11.44
CA THR A 33 -12.01 1.34 12.69
C THR A 33 -11.24 0.16 13.28
N MET A 34 -10.29 -0.39 12.54
CA MET A 34 -9.44 -1.48 13.00
C MET A 34 -8.57 -1.03 14.17
N ASP A 35 -8.29 -1.96 15.09
CA ASP A 35 -7.21 -1.73 16.02
C ASP A 35 -5.85 -1.79 15.30
N ARG A 36 -4.80 -1.31 15.97
CA ARG A 36 -3.48 -1.20 15.36
C ARG A 36 -2.93 -2.56 14.91
N SER A 37 -3.13 -3.62 15.69
CA SER A 37 -2.59 -4.95 15.37
C SER A 37 -3.30 -5.52 14.15
N ASP A 38 -4.62 -5.37 14.09
CA ASP A 38 -5.42 -5.83 12.96
C ASP A 38 -5.10 -5.04 11.68
N LEU A 39 -4.88 -3.73 11.79
CA LEU A 39 -4.45 -2.89 10.67
C LEU A 39 -3.07 -3.30 10.14
N GLU A 40 -2.11 -3.57 11.04
CA GLU A 40 -0.77 -4.06 10.68
C GLU A 40 -0.87 -5.42 9.96
N ASN A 41 -1.66 -6.36 10.49
CA ASN A 41 -1.89 -7.67 9.87
C ASN A 41 -2.55 -7.56 8.49
N ALA A 42 -3.65 -6.81 8.38
CA ALA A 42 -4.36 -6.64 7.11
C ALA A 42 -3.49 -5.98 6.03
N THR A 43 -2.65 -5.01 6.42
CA THR A 43 -1.69 -4.38 5.51
C THR A 43 -0.63 -5.40 5.03
N SER A 44 -0.11 -6.23 5.94
CA SER A 44 0.85 -7.29 5.61
C SER A 44 0.25 -8.32 4.66
N ASP A 45 -0.99 -8.75 4.90
CA ASP A 45 -1.69 -9.72 4.05
C ASP A 45 -1.93 -9.14 2.65
N LEU A 46 -2.35 -7.87 2.55
CA LEU A 46 -2.50 -7.21 1.25
C LEU A 46 -1.18 -7.14 0.47
N ILE A 47 -0.07 -6.82 1.15
CA ILE A 47 1.26 -6.83 0.51
C ILE A 47 1.60 -8.25 0.02
N ALA A 48 1.35 -9.28 0.82
CA ALA A 48 1.61 -10.66 0.42
C ALA A 48 0.80 -11.07 -0.82
N ASP A 49 -0.49 -10.71 -0.89
CA ASP A 49 -1.34 -10.98 -2.06
C ASP A 49 -0.86 -10.24 -3.32
N LEU A 50 -0.37 -9.00 -3.19
CA LEU A 50 0.23 -8.26 -4.30
C LEU A 50 1.53 -8.92 -4.80
N LEU A 51 2.35 -9.48 -3.90
CA LEU A 51 3.55 -10.22 -4.27
C LEU A 51 3.23 -11.54 -4.95
N HIS A 52 2.23 -12.28 -4.47
CA HIS A 52 1.72 -13.47 -5.15
C HIS A 52 1.22 -13.15 -6.56
N PHE A 53 0.49 -12.04 -6.72
CA PHE A 53 0.05 -11.59 -8.04
C PHE A 53 1.25 -11.26 -8.95
N ALA A 54 2.24 -10.52 -8.45
CA ALA A 54 3.42 -10.16 -9.21
C ALA A 54 4.25 -11.38 -9.66
N GLU A 55 4.44 -12.36 -8.78
CA GLU A 55 5.11 -13.62 -9.09
C GLU A 55 4.37 -14.36 -10.23
N GLN A 56 3.03 -14.40 -10.20
CA GLN A 56 2.23 -14.96 -11.29
C GLN A 56 2.40 -14.23 -12.62
N GLN A 57 2.75 -12.94 -12.59
CA GLN A 57 3.08 -12.16 -13.80
C GLN A 57 4.55 -12.33 -14.24
N GLY A 58 5.34 -13.14 -13.54
CA GLY A 58 6.76 -13.36 -13.82
C GLY A 58 7.67 -12.21 -13.38
N VAL A 59 7.21 -11.39 -12.43
CA VAL A 59 8.01 -10.31 -11.85
C VAL A 59 8.63 -10.79 -10.55
N GLU A 60 9.94 -10.58 -10.37
CA GLU A 60 10.63 -10.95 -9.14
C GLU A 60 10.19 -10.07 -7.97
N THR A 61 9.75 -10.71 -6.89
CA THR A 61 9.21 -10.05 -5.69
C THR A 61 10.23 -9.16 -5.01
N ASP A 62 11.49 -9.58 -4.96
CA ASP A 62 12.58 -8.80 -4.35
C ASP A 62 12.83 -7.49 -5.10
N CYS A 63 12.74 -7.53 -6.44
CA CYS A 63 12.86 -6.34 -7.27
C CYS A 63 11.71 -5.36 -7.00
N ILE A 64 10.48 -5.85 -6.87
CA ILE A 64 9.31 -5.02 -6.56
C ILE A 64 9.45 -4.37 -5.19
N LEU A 65 9.82 -5.13 -4.16
CA LEU A 65 9.98 -4.62 -2.81
C LEU A 65 11.08 -3.54 -2.77
N ALA A 66 12.22 -3.79 -3.41
CA ALA A 66 13.29 -2.79 -3.50
C ALA A 66 12.82 -1.51 -4.21
N SER A 67 12.12 -1.62 -5.34
CA SER A 67 11.58 -0.46 -6.05
C SER A 67 10.52 0.28 -5.24
N ALA A 68 9.62 -0.42 -4.56
CA ALA A 68 8.57 0.19 -3.73
C ALA A 68 9.16 1.03 -2.59
N VAL A 69 10.18 0.50 -1.90
CA VAL A 69 10.90 1.24 -0.85
C VAL A 69 11.60 2.48 -1.42
N LEU A 70 12.29 2.34 -2.55
CA LEU A 70 12.96 3.46 -3.20
C LEU A 70 11.98 4.57 -3.62
N HIS A 71 10.81 4.22 -4.15
CA HIS A 71 9.77 5.18 -4.50
C HIS A 71 9.24 5.89 -3.27
N PHE A 72 8.87 5.15 -2.22
CA PHE A 72 8.41 5.74 -0.96
C PHE A 72 9.42 6.74 -0.37
N GLU A 73 10.70 6.38 -0.34
CA GLU A 73 11.76 7.27 0.15
C GLU A 73 12.01 8.49 -0.76
N ALA A 74 11.80 8.37 -2.07
CA ALA A 74 11.90 9.49 -3.00
C ALA A 74 10.73 10.47 -2.79
N GLU A 75 9.51 9.97 -2.74
CA GLU A 75 8.27 10.74 -2.56
C GLU A 75 8.28 11.51 -1.22
N GLN A 76 8.78 10.90 -0.16
CA GLN A 76 8.99 11.57 1.13
C GLN A 76 9.99 12.73 1.05
N ARG A 77 11.08 12.56 0.29
CA ARG A 77 12.12 13.60 0.13
C ARG A 77 11.66 14.76 -0.76
N GLU A 78 10.83 14.47 -1.75
CA GLU A 78 10.28 15.46 -2.67
C GLU A 78 9.31 16.40 -1.95
N GLU A 79 8.40 15.88 -1.13
CA GLU A 79 7.48 16.72 -0.34
C GLU A 79 8.15 17.47 0.81
N ALA A 80 9.23 16.92 1.38
CA ALA A 80 9.98 17.61 2.43
C ALA A 80 10.82 18.79 1.90
N ARG A 81 10.96 18.93 0.57
CA ARG A 81 11.70 20.02 -0.05
C ARG A 81 10.81 21.27 -0.09
N PRO A 82 11.22 22.40 0.51
CA PRO A 82 10.44 23.63 0.56
C PRO A 82 10.31 24.33 -0.79
#